data_AF-A0A3P7N8R1-F1
#
_entry.id   AF-A0A3P7N8R1-F1
#
_cell.length_a   1.000
_cell.length_b   1.000
_cell.length_c   1.000
_cell.angle_alpha   90.00
_cell.angle_beta   90.00
_cell.angle_gamma   90.00
#
_symmetry.space_group_name_H-M   'P 1'
#
loop_
_entity.id
_entity.type
_entity.pdbx_description
1 polymer ?
#
loop_
_entity_poly.entity_id
_entity_poly.type
_entity_poly.pdbx_seq_one_letter_code
_entity_poly.pdbx_strand_id
1 'polypeptide(L)'
;MDPPLAMLASLWFYMTPQPPKPSMHSIVVGNWRQSDKNRRAGFSGAIFGPTSLVINNECGGEDPEEPGGPGESRRIKAFKWFCKYFGVPAGSERSLSCKGE
;
A
#
# COMPACT_ATOMS: atom_id res chain seq x y z
N MET A 1 -24.52 -11.83 -3.26
CA MET A 1 -23.10 -11.54 -3.56
C MET A 1 -22.50 -12.81 -4.11
N ASP A 2 -21.84 -12.76 -5.26
CA ASP A 2 -21.14 -13.90 -5.85
C ASP A 2 -19.67 -13.85 -5.38
N PRO A 3 -19.23 -14.72 -4.45
CA PRO A 3 -17.91 -14.58 -3.82
C PRO A 3 -16.75 -14.64 -4.83
N PRO A 4 -16.71 -15.59 -5.80
CA PRO A 4 -15.73 -15.55 -6.89
C PRO A 4 -15.66 -14.20 -7.62
N LEU A 5 -16.80 -13.63 -8.01
CA LEU A 5 -16.83 -12.36 -8.75
C LEU A 5 -16.27 -11.20 -7.91
N ALA A 6 -16.58 -11.14 -6.61
CA ALA A 6 -16.04 -10.13 -5.71
C ALA A 6 -14.51 -10.23 -5.54
N MET A 7 -13.98 -11.45 -5.47
CA MET A 7 -12.53 -11.68 -5.40
C MET A 7 -11.84 -11.30 -6.71
N LEU A 8 -12.43 -11.66 -7.85
CA LEU A 8 -11.91 -11.28 -9.17
C LEU A 8 -11.91 -9.76 -9.37
N ALA A 9 -12.96 -9.05 -8.95
CA ALA A 9 -13.00 -7.58 -9.01
C ALA A 9 -11.90 -6.95 -8.15
N SER A 10 -11.67 -7.47 -6.94
CA SER A 10 -10.60 -7.01 -6.04
C SER A 10 -9.21 -7.23 -6.67
N LEU A 11 -8.98 -8.41 -7.26
CA LEU A 11 -7.73 -8.73 -7.96
C LEU A 11 -7.54 -7.87 -9.21
N TRP A 12 -8.60 -7.65 -9.98
CA TRP A 12 -8.55 -6.78 -11.15
C TRP A 12 -8.11 -5.36 -10.77
N PHE A 13 -8.67 -4.79 -9.69
CA PHE A 13 -8.24 -3.49 -9.18
C PHE A 13 -6.75 -3.50 -8.76
N TYR A 14 -6.32 -4.55 -8.05
CA TYR A 14 -4.94 -4.70 -7.59
C TYR A 14 -3.91 -4.78 -8.75
N MET A 15 -4.29 -5.41 -9.86
CA MET A 15 -3.42 -5.68 -11.01
C MET A 15 -3.45 -4.58 -12.09
N THR A 16 -4.54 -3.83 -12.20
CA THR A 16 -4.77 -2.93 -13.34
C THR A 16 -4.21 -1.53 -13.09
N PRO A 17 -3.19 -1.06 -13.85
CA PRO A 17 -2.73 0.32 -13.76
C PRO A 17 -3.80 1.28 -14.28
N GLN A 18 -3.88 2.46 -13.66
CA GLN A 18 -4.78 3.55 -14.08
C GLN A 18 -3.95 4.82 -14.22
N PRO A 19 -3.31 5.08 -15.39
CA PRO A 19 -2.40 6.20 -15.57
C PRO A 19 -2.99 7.53 -15.06
N PRO A 20 -2.25 8.31 -14.27
CA PRO A 20 -0.80 8.18 -13.99
C PRO A 20 -0.44 7.17 -12.88
N LYS A 21 -1.42 6.52 -12.24
CA LYS A 21 -1.18 5.56 -11.14
C LYS A 21 -0.69 4.20 -11.67
N PRO A 22 0.44 3.67 -11.17
CA PRO A 22 0.82 2.28 -11.43
C PRO A 22 -0.14 1.31 -10.73
N SER A 23 -0.11 0.02 -11.09
CA SER A 23 -0.88 -0.99 -10.36
C SER A 23 -0.28 -1.24 -8.98
N MET A 24 -1.11 -1.59 -7.99
CA MET A 24 -0.62 -1.94 -6.66
C MET A 24 0.35 -3.12 -6.71
N HIS A 25 0.08 -4.11 -7.57
CA HIS A 25 0.98 -5.23 -7.78
C HIS A 25 2.38 -4.79 -8.19
N SER A 26 2.49 -3.91 -9.20
CA SER A 26 3.78 -3.42 -9.69
C SER A 26 4.58 -2.68 -8.62
N ILE A 27 3.91 -1.96 -7.72
CA ILE A 27 4.52 -1.29 -6.57
C ILE A 27 5.12 -2.32 -5.59
N VAL A 28 4.31 -3.32 -5.21
CA VAL A 28 4.70 -4.32 -4.20
C VAL A 28 5.82 -5.23 -4.69
N VAL A 29 5.87 -5.57 -5.99
CA VAL A 29 6.98 -6.36 -6.55
C VAL A 29 8.18 -5.50 -6.98
N GLY A 30 8.09 -4.16 -6.84
CA GLY A 30 9.16 -3.23 -7.17
C GLY A 30 9.36 -2.94 -8.66
N ASN A 31 8.46 -3.40 -9.53
CA ASN A 31 8.53 -3.20 -10.98
C ASN A 31 7.66 -2.01 -11.44
N TRP A 32 7.92 -0.83 -10.90
CA TRP A 32 7.15 0.38 -11.19
C TRP A 32 8.07 1.58 -11.38
N ARG A 33 7.66 2.52 -12.23
CA ARG A 33 8.38 3.77 -12.48
C ARG A 33 7.88 4.84 -11.53
N GLN A 34 8.76 5.34 -10.66
CA GLN A 34 8.42 6.41 -9.74
C GLN A 34 8.31 7.76 -10.47
N SER A 35 7.41 8.61 -9.99
CA SER A 35 7.45 10.03 -10.33
C SER A 35 8.64 10.71 -9.62
N ASP A 36 9.02 11.91 -10.07
CA ASP A 36 10.06 12.69 -9.37
C ASP A 36 9.66 13.06 -7.95
N LYS A 37 8.35 13.26 -7.70
CA LYS A 37 7.80 13.52 -6.36
C LYS A 37 8.03 12.31 -5.47
N ASN A 38 7.69 11.12 -5.98
CA ASN A 38 7.82 9.88 -5.24
C ASN A 38 9.27 9.52 -4.93
N ARG A 39 10.16 9.74 -5.91
CA ARG A 39 11.60 9.56 -5.70
C ARG A 39 12.13 10.48 -4.60
N ARG A 40 11.68 11.74 -4.55
CA ARG A 40 12.06 12.70 -3.48
C ARG A 40 11.49 12.34 -2.12
N ALA A 41 10.31 11.74 -2.07
CA ALA A 41 9.70 11.23 -0.85
C ALA A 41 10.35 9.92 -0.34
N GLY A 42 11.34 9.39 -1.07
CA GLY A 42 12.09 8.19 -0.69
C GLY A 42 11.43 6.88 -1.15
N PHE A 43 10.49 6.93 -2.08
CA PHE A 43 9.86 5.74 -2.61
C PHE A 43 10.77 5.07 -3.64
N SER A 44 11.16 3.84 -3.36
CA SER A 44 12.00 3.03 -4.25
C SER A 44 11.77 1.54 -3.98
N GLY A 45 11.97 0.71 -5.00
CA GLY A 45 11.85 -0.75 -4.89
C GLY A 45 10.44 -1.23 -4.50
N ALA A 46 10.41 -2.39 -3.84
CA ALA A 46 9.20 -3.04 -3.32
C ALA A 46 8.77 -2.41 -1.99
N ILE A 47 7.63 -1.70 -1.98
CA ILE A 47 7.13 -0.97 -0.81
C ILE A 47 5.60 -1.01 -0.71
N PHE A 48 5.04 -0.77 0.48
CA PHE A 48 3.60 -0.85 0.73
C PHE A 48 2.91 0.52 0.68
N GLY A 49 3.53 1.56 1.24
CA GLY A 49 2.94 2.90 1.40
C GLY A 49 2.21 3.49 0.18
N PRO A 50 2.83 3.53 -1.03
CA PRO A 50 2.17 4.08 -2.21
C PRO A 50 0.88 3.35 -2.62
N THR A 51 0.66 2.12 -2.15
CA THR A 51 -0.60 1.42 -2.43
C THR A 51 -1.80 2.08 -1.74
N SER A 52 -1.62 2.65 -0.54
CA SER A 52 -2.64 3.47 0.14
C SER A 52 -3.00 4.73 -0.66
N LEU A 53 -2.00 5.33 -1.33
CA LEU A 53 -2.19 6.45 -2.24
C LEU A 53 -3.02 6.03 -3.47
N VAL A 54 -2.73 4.86 -4.05
CA VAL A 54 -3.47 4.32 -5.19
C VAL A 54 -4.94 4.09 -4.84
N ILE A 55 -5.21 3.43 -3.70
CA ILE A 55 -6.56 3.06 -3.25
C ILE A 55 -7.41 4.30 -3.00
N ASN A 56 -6.98 5.22 -2.13
CA ASN A 56 -7.85 6.33 -1.69
C ASN A 56 -7.12 7.57 -1.15
N ASN A 57 -5.82 7.76 -1.43
CA ASN A 57 -5.06 8.91 -0.92
C ASN A 57 -5.14 9.10 0.61
N GLU A 58 -5.22 8.01 1.36
CA GLU A 58 -5.28 8.03 2.82
C GLU A 58 -3.87 8.09 3.41
N CYS A 59 -3.09 9.14 3.13
CA CYS A 59 -1.67 9.23 3.54
C CYS A 59 -1.47 9.81 4.95
N GLY A 60 -2.23 9.31 5.94
CA GLY A 60 -2.25 9.82 7.32
C GLY A 60 -1.10 9.30 8.22
N GLY A 61 -0.47 8.20 7.82
CA GLY A 61 0.46 7.43 8.63
C GLY A 61 -0.24 6.44 9.56
N GLU A 62 0.58 5.63 10.22
CA GLU A 62 0.13 4.79 11.31
C GLU A 62 -0.13 5.63 12.57
N ASP A 63 -1.19 5.27 13.28
CA ASP A 63 -1.51 5.80 14.60
C ASP A 63 -0.95 4.85 15.67
N PRO A 64 -0.12 5.33 16.60
CA PRO A 64 0.48 4.49 17.64
C PRO A 64 -0.54 3.94 18.66
N GLU A 65 -1.72 4.56 18.79
CA GLU A 65 -2.76 4.07 19.70
C GLU A 65 -3.45 2.81 19.14
N GLU A 66 -4.01 1.96 19.99
CA GLU A 66 -4.84 0.82 19.57
C GLU A 66 -6.30 0.97 20.05
N PRO A 67 -7.31 0.93 19.14
CA PRO A 67 -7.22 0.52 17.73
C PRO A 67 -6.62 1.60 16.80
N GLY A 68 -6.39 2.82 17.30
CA GLY A 68 -5.86 3.96 16.55
C GLY A 68 -6.83 4.51 15.50
N GLY A 69 -6.35 5.46 14.69
CA GLY A 69 -7.12 6.14 13.66
C GLY A 69 -7.59 5.27 12.48
N PRO A 70 -8.58 5.74 11.71
CA PRO A 70 -9.04 5.10 10.47
C PRO A 70 -8.03 5.29 9.32
N GLY A 71 -8.39 4.84 8.11
CA GLY A 71 -7.60 5.07 6.90
C GLY A 71 -6.28 4.29 6.88
N GLU A 72 -5.16 4.98 6.64
CA GLU A 72 -3.84 4.34 6.50
C GLU A 72 -3.45 3.49 7.69
N SER A 73 -3.73 3.97 8.90
CA SER A 73 -3.33 3.30 10.13
C SER A 73 -3.84 1.86 10.17
N ARG A 74 -5.13 1.64 9.82
CA ARG A 74 -5.70 0.29 9.74
C ARG A 74 -5.06 -0.56 8.63
N ARG A 75 -4.69 0.04 7.50
CA ARG A 75 -4.01 -0.66 6.39
C ARG A 75 -2.62 -1.12 6.81
N ILE A 76 -1.86 -0.24 7.46
CA ILE A 76 -0.50 -0.52 7.95
C ILE A 76 -0.54 -1.61 9.01
N LYS A 77 -1.44 -1.50 9.99
CA LYS A 77 -1.60 -2.51 11.05
C LYS A 77 -2.00 -3.87 10.50
N ALA A 78 -2.96 -3.91 9.57
CA ALA A 78 -3.34 -5.16 8.89
C ALA A 78 -2.16 -5.77 8.11
N PHE A 79 -1.40 -4.93 7.38
CA PHE A 79 -0.22 -5.38 6.65
C PHE A 79 0.87 -5.93 7.58
N LYS A 80 1.18 -5.23 8.68
CA LYS A 80 2.11 -5.69 9.73
C LYS A 80 1.65 -7.01 10.34
N TRP A 81 0.36 -7.16 10.60
CA TRP A 81 -0.22 -8.40 11.12
C TRP A 81 -0.03 -9.57 10.15
N PHE A 82 -0.34 -9.39 8.87
CA PHE A 82 -0.14 -10.44 7.86
C PHE A 82 1.34 -10.76 7.65
N CYS A 83 2.23 -9.76 7.65
CA CYS A 83 3.67 -9.98 7.56
C CYS A 83 4.17 -10.84 8.72
N LYS A 84 3.71 -10.55 9.94
CA LYS A 84 4.00 -11.37 11.13
C LYS A 84 3.45 -12.79 10.98
N TYR A 85 2.22 -12.94 10.49
CA TYR A 85 1.59 -14.24 10.26
C TYR A 85 2.38 -15.11 9.26
N PHE A 86 2.86 -14.52 8.17
CA PHE A 86 3.63 -15.21 7.13
C PHE A 86 5.13 -15.29 7.41
N GLY A 87 5.63 -14.69 8.50
CA GLY A 87 7.06 -14.70 8.85
C GLY A 87 7.94 -13.88 7.90
N VAL A 88 7.41 -12.82 7.29
CA VAL A 88 8.13 -11.94 6.36
C VAL A 88 8.33 -10.54 6.96
N PRO A 89 9.41 -9.83 6.61
CA PRO A 89 9.62 -8.46 7.09
C PRO A 89 8.60 -7.51 6.46
N ALA A 90 7.96 -6.66 7.29
CA ALA A 90 7.04 -5.63 6.80
C ALA A 90 7.78 -4.46 6.12
N GLY A 91 9.06 -4.25 6.43
CA GLY A 91 9.83 -3.09 5.99
C GLY A 91 9.88 -1.96 7.02
N SER A 92 10.52 -0.85 6.66
CA SER A 92 10.64 0.34 7.51
C SER A 92 9.36 1.18 7.51
N GLU A 93 9.17 2.03 8.52
CA GLU A 93 8.02 2.95 8.59
C GLU A 93 7.83 3.79 7.32
N ARG A 94 8.95 4.23 6.69
CA ARG A 94 8.91 4.97 5.43
C ARG A 94 8.38 4.14 4.27
N SER A 95 8.66 2.83 4.24
CA SER A 95 8.15 1.91 3.21
C SER A 95 6.67 1.54 3.42
N LEU A 96 6.14 1.77 4.61
CA LEU A 96 4.77 1.39 4.99
C LEU A 96 3.75 2.50 4.83
N SER A 97 4.17 3.76 4.93
CA SER A 97 3.25 4.90 4.81
C SER A 97 3.49 5.72 3.54
N CYS A 98 2.44 6.34 3.01
CA CYS A 98 2.50 7.41 2.03
C CYS A 98 2.46 8.83 2.59
N LYS A 99 2.49 8.99 3.91
CA LYS A 99 2.56 10.30 4.55
C LYS A 99 3.78 11.09 4.07
N GLY A 100 3.58 12.34 3.64
CA GLY A 100 4.66 13.20 3.14
C GLY A 100 5.04 12.99 1.68
N GLU A 101 4.26 12.19 0.92
CA GLU A 101 4.29 12.17 -0.55
C GLU A 101 3.92 13.51 -1.18
#